data_AF-A0A561EC12-F1
#
_entry.id   AF-A0A561EC12-F1
#
_cell.length_a   1.000
_cell.length_b   1.000
_cell.length_c   1.000
_cell.angle_alpha   90.00
_cell.angle_beta   90.00
_cell.angle_gamma   90.00
#
_symmetry.space_group_name_H-M   'P 1'
#
loop_
_entity.id
_entity.type
_entity.pdbx_description
1 polymer ?
#
loop_
_entity_poly.entity_id
_entity_poly.type
_entity_poly.pdbx_seq_one_letter_code
_entity_poly.pdbx_strand_id
1 'polypeptide(L)'
;MKTSKAAAPSESAVARLIGESRLMVLVAAQQPRTTSELADACFMSAPSASRHAAVLREAGLISSTRCGQTVVHAMTQLGALLLCGMNGC
;
A
#
# COMPACT_ATOMS: atom_id res chain seq x y z
N MET A 1 25.40 -11.27 -27.32
CA MET A 1 25.57 -11.23 -25.86
C MET A 1 25.07 -9.88 -25.33
N LYS A 2 23.81 -9.78 -24.88
CA LYS A 2 23.27 -8.61 -24.16
C LYS A 2 22.28 -9.12 -23.12
N THR A 3 22.77 -9.46 -21.93
CA THR A 3 21.93 -9.78 -20.79
C THR A 3 21.48 -8.45 -20.17
N SER A 4 20.31 -7.95 -20.57
CA SER A 4 19.69 -6.85 -19.85
C SER A 4 19.27 -7.36 -18.47
N LYS A 5 19.90 -6.81 -17.43
CA LYS A 5 19.48 -6.92 -16.03
C LYS A 5 17.96 -6.73 -15.99
N ALA A 6 17.20 -7.72 -15.54
CA ALA A 6 15.76 -7.56 -15.32
C ALA A 6 15.59 -6.31 -14.45
N ALA A 7 15.01 -5.25 -15.01
CA ALA A 7 14.76 -4.04 -14.25
C ALA A 7 13.79 -4.45 -13.15
N ALA A 8 14.25 -4.43 -11.90
CA ALA A 8 13.35 -4.51 -10.77
C ALA A 8 12.20 -3.52 -11.03
N PRO A 9 10.93 -3.90 -10.78
CA PRO A 9 9.84 -2.94 -10.86
C PRO A 9 10.30 -1.66 -10.17
N SER A 10 10.26 -0.51 -10.82
CA SER A 10 10.59 0.74 -10.13
C SER A 10 9.39 1.19 -9.31
N GLU A 11 9.63 1.97 -8.26
CA GLU A 11 8.55 2.67 -7.53
C GLU A 11 7.57 3.36 -8.50
N SER A 12 8.10 4.03 -9.53
CA SER A 12 7.29 4.67 -10.56
C SER A 12 6.46 3.71 -11.43
N ALA A 13 6.92 2.48 -11.68
CA ALA A 13 6.16 1.48 -12.43
C ALA A 13 5.00 0.94 -11.58
N VAL A 14 5.25 0.68 -10.30
CA VAL A 14 4.23 0.24 -9.35
C VAL A 14 3.20 1.36 -9.12
N ALA A 15 3.65 2.60 -8.92
CA ALA A 15 2.79 3.77 -8.82
C ALA A 15 1.89 3.96 -10.06
N ARG A 16 2.37 3.63 -11.27
CA ARG A 16 1.53 3.66 -12.48
C ARG A 16 0.51 2.53 -12.53
N LEU A 17 0.85 1.35 -12.00
CA LEU A 17 -0.05 0.20 -11.97
C LEU A 17 -1.16 0.38 -10.95
N ILE A 18 -0.79 0.66 -9.70
CA ILE A 18 -1.74 0.75 -8.59
C ILE A 18 -2.12 2.20 -8.29
N GLY A 19 -1.57 3.22 -8.92
CA GLY A 19 -1.87 4.63 -8.64
C GLY A 19 -1.11 5.17 -7.42
N GLU A 20 -0.62 6.41 -7.54
CA GLU A 20 0.19 7.10 -6.53
C GLU A 20 -0.45 7.10 -5.13
N SER A 21 -1.69 7.55 -5.01
CA SER A 21 -2.37 7.65 -3.71
C SER A 21 -2.56 6.29 -3.05
N ARG A 22 -2.79 5.22 -3.84
CA ARG A 22 -2.91 3.87 -3.29
C ARG A 22 -1.54 3.30 -2.91
N LEU A 23 -0.48 3.63 -3.65
CA LEU A 23 0.87 3.29 -3.25
C LEU A 23 1.24 3.97 -1.92
N MET A 24 0.94 5.26 -1.75
CA MET A 24 1.17 5.97 -0.48
C MET A 24 0.43 5.31 0.68
N VAL A 25 -0.86 4.97 0.51
CA VAL A 25 -1.64 4.26 1.54
C VAL A 25 -1.06 2.87 1.84
N LEU A 26 -0.60 2.14 0.82
CA LEU A 26 0.04 0.84 0.99
C LEU A 26 1.34 0.98 1.80
N VAL A 27 2.22 1.91 1.43
CA VAL A 27 3.47 2.21 2.15
C VAL A 27 3.18 2.65 3.59
N ALA A 28 2.14 3.45 3.80
CA ALA A 28 1.71 3.84 5.14
C ALA A 28 1.16 2.67 5.97
N ALA A 29 0.55 1.67 5.35
CA ALA A 29 0.03 0.48 6.04
C ALA A 29 1.14 -0.52 6.44
N GLN A 30 2.42 -0.26 6.17
CA GLN A 30 3.54 -1.07 6.71
C GLN A 30 3.50 -1.16 8.24
N GLN A 31 3.01 -0.10 8.89
CA GLN A 31 2.68 -0.12 10.31
C GLN A 31 1.15 -0.20 10.43
N PRO A 32 0.60 -0.98 11.39
CA PRO A 32 -0.83 -1.02 11.62
C PRO A 32 -1.37 0.38 11.93
N ARG A 33 -2.33 0.86 11.14
CA ARG A 33 -2.91 2.21 11.25
C ARG A 33 -4.42 2.22 11.09
N THR A 34 -5.10 3.03 11.88
CA THR A 34 -6.51 3.35 11.67
C THR A 34 -6.72 4.17 10.39
N THR A 35 -7.96 4.28 9.93
CA THR A 35 -8.29 5.09 8.75
C THR A 35 -7.88 6.56 8.94
N SER A 36 -8.03 7.11 10.15
CA SER A 36 -7.61 8.50 10.46
C SER A 36 -6.09 8.65 10.41
N GLU A 37 -5.35 7.70 10.99
CA GLU A 37 -3.87 7.73 10.92
C GLU A 37 -3.35 7.56 9.49
N LEU A 38 -4.04 6.78 8.64
CA LEU A 38 -3.72 6.72 7.21
C LEU A 38 -3.99 8.04 6.49
N ALA A 39 -5.09 8.71 6.83
CA ALA A 39 -5.45 10.01 6.27
C ALA A 39 -4.38 11.06 6.58
N ASP A 40 -3.96 11.11 7.85
CA ASP A 40 -2.90 12.02 8.33
C ASP A 40 -1.55 11.68 7.68
N ALA A 41 -1.15 10.41 7.67
CA ALA A 41 0.13 9.97 7.10
C ALA A 41 0.26 10.21 5.60
N CYS A 42 -0.87 10.22 4.87
CA CYS A 42 -0.90 10.38 3.42
C CYS A 42 -1.41 11.76 2.96
N PHE A 43 -1.60 12.71 3.89
CA PHE A 43 -2.11 14.06 3.61
C PHE A 43 -3.41 14.07 2.81
N MET A 44 -4.37 13.22 3.18
CA MET A 44 -5.66 13.09 2.50
C MET A 44 -6.84 13.10 3.47
N SER A 45 -8.05 13.24 2.96
CA SER A 45 -9.25 13.16 3.79
C SER A 45 -9.54 11.72 4.21
N ALA A 46 -10.17 11.53 5.37
CA ALA A 46 -10.57 10.21 5.86
C ALA A 46 -11.44 9.40 4.87
N PRO A 47 -12.41 10.00 4.14
CA PRO A 47 -13.16 9.28 3.11
C PRO A 47 -12.28 8.79 1.94
N SER A 48 -11.28 9.59 1.52
CA SER A 48 -10.33 9.20 0.48
C SER A 48 -9.42 8.06 0.96
N ALA A 49 -8.87 8.16 2.18
CA ALA A 49 -8.06 7.11 2.79
C ALA A 49 -8.85 5.80 2.89
N SER A 50 -10.09 5.86 3.38
CA SER A 50 -10.99 4.71 3.47
C SER A 50 -11.23 4.07 2.10
N ARG A 51 -11.49 4.87 1.06
CA ARG A 51 -11.71 4.36 -0.30
C ARG A 51 -10.47 3.66 -0.86
N HIS A 52 -9.29 4.25 -0.69
CA HIS A 52 -8.03 3.63 -1.12
C HIS A 52 -7.75 2.34 -0.34
N ALA A 53 -7.95 2.35 0.97
CA ALA A 53 -7.81 1.16 1.82
C ALA A 53 -8.80 0.05 1.42
N ALA A 54 -10.04 0.38 1.07
CA ALA A 54 -11.03 -0.59 0.60
C ALA A 54 -10.56 -1.31 -0.68
N VAL A 55 -10.09 -0.56 -1.69
CA VAL A 55 -9.58 -1.13 -2.94
C VAL A 55 -8.34 -2.00 -2.69
N LEU A 56 -7.40 -1.53 -1.86
CA LEU A 56 -6.21 -2.30 -1.51
C LEU A 56 -6.55 -3.58 -0.74
N ARG A 57 -7.58 -3.54 0.10
CA ARG A 57 -8.09 -4.71 0.84
C ARG A 57 -8.74 -5.71 -0.11
N GLU A 58 -9.55 -5.25 -1.05
CA GLU A 58 -10.15 -6.10 -2.09
C GLU A 58 -9.08 -6.77 -2.96
N ALA A 59 -7.97 -6.07 -3.23
CA ALA A 59 -6.81 -6.62 -3.92
C ALA A 59 -5.92 -7.53 -3.03
N GLY A 60 -6.23 -7.67 -1.74
CA GLY A 60 -5.44 -8.48 -0.80
C GLY A 60 -4.07 -7.88 -0.42
N LEU A 61 -3.83 -6.59 -0.73
CA LEU A 61 -2.56 -5.90 -0.42
C LEU A 61 -2.53 -5.36 1.01
N ILE A 62 -3.69 -5.08 1.59
CA ILE A 62 -3.85 -4.77 3.01
C ILE A 62 -4.96 -5.62 3.63
N SER A 63 -4.88 -5.83 4.94
CA SER A 63 -5.94 -6.41 5.75
C SER A 63 -6.49 -5.37 6.73
N SER A 64 -7.71 -5.58 7.18
CA SER A 64 -8.36 -4.74 8.18
C SER A 64 -8.80 -5.61 9.36
N THR A 65 -8.48 -5.20 10.58
CA THR A 65 -8.91 -5.88 11.80
C THR A 65 -9.58 -4.88 12.73
N ARG A 66 -10.73 -5.24 13.29
CA ARG A 66 -11.41 -4.40 14.28
C ARG A 66 -10.73 -4.58 15.64
N CYS A 67 -10.21 -3.50 16.20
CA CYS A 67 -9.61 -3.41 17.53
C CYS A 67 -10.51 -2.53 18.41
N GLY A 68 -11.44 -3.18 19.13
CA GLY A 68 -12.45 -2.50 19.93
C GLY A 68 -13.40 -1.66 19.07
N GLN A 69 -13.35 -0.34 19.25
CA GLN A 69 -14.19 0.61 18.51
C GLN A 69 -13.54 1.09 17.20
N THR A 70 -12.28 0.72 16.94
CA THR A 70 -11.53 1.18 15.77
C THR A 70 -11.25 0.05 14.78
N VAL A 71 -11.05 0.39 13.51
CA VAL A 71 -10.56 -0.53 12.49
C VAL A 71 -9.11 -0.16 12.20
N VAL A 72 -8.23 -1.13 12.29
CA VAL A 72 -6.80 -1.00 12.00
C VAL A 72 -6.50 -1.71 10.70
N HIS A 73 -5.80 -1.04 9.81
CA HIS A 73 -5.33 -1.52 8.53
C HIS A 73 -3.85 -1.89 8.63
N ALA A 74 -3.47 -3.05 8.12
CA ALA A 74 -2.09 -3.50 8.09
C ALA A 74 -1.77 -4.11 6.73
N MET A 75 -0.54 -3.91 6.26
CA MET A 75 -0.04 -4.52 5.04
C MET A 75 -0.01 -6.05 5.15
N THR A 76 -0.40 -6.73 4.07
CA THR A 76 -0.27 -8.18 3.96
C THR A 76 1.12 -8.58 3.43
N GLN A 77 1.43 -9.86 3.49
CA GLN A 77 2.63 -10.39 2.84
C GLN A 77 2.66 -10.11 1.33
N LEU A 78 1.51 -10.14 0.65
CA LEU A 78 1.42 -9.79 -0.78
C LEU A 78 1.79 -8.32 -1.02
N GLY A 79 1.29 -7.41 -0.17
CA GLY A 79 1.67 -6.00 -0.21
C GLY A 79 3.18 -5.79 -0.02
N ALA A 80 3.77 -6.52 0.94
CA ALA A 80 5.21 -6.45 1.20
C ALA A 80 6.06 -6.97 0.02
N LEU A 81 5.63 -8.07 -0.63
CA LEU A 81 6.31 -8.59 -1.82
C LEU A 81 6.26 -7.60 -2.99
N LEU A 82 5.12 -6.94 -3.18
CA LEU A 82 4.96 -5.91 -4.20
C LEU A 82 5.91 -4.72 -3.96
N LEU A 83 6.11 -4.32 -2.69
CA LEU A 83 7.10 -3.29 -2.35
C LEU A 83 8.56 -3.79 -2.39
N CYS A 84 8.90 -5.04 -2.03
CA CYS A 84 10.28 -5.54 -2.20
C CYS A 84 10.66 -5.55 -3.68
N GLY A 85 9.73 -5.99 -4.54
CA GLY A 85 9.92 -5.93 -5.98
C GLY A 85 10.27 -4.53 -6.47
N MET A 86 9.75 -3.48 -5.81
CA MET A 86 9.97 -2.09 -6.22
C MET A 86 11.42 -1.59 -6.05
N ASN A 87 12.14 -2.19 -5.10
CA ASN A 87 13.48 -1.75 -4.68
C ASN A 87 14.59 -2.65 -5.21
N GLY A 88 14.24 -3.71 -5.95
CA GLY A 88 15.18 -4.75 -6.35
C GLY A 88 15.70 -5.49 -5.14
N CYS A 89 15.01 -6.57 -4.77
CA CYS A 89 15.69 -7.67 -4.11
C CYS A 89 16.76 -8.23 -5.11
#